data_AF-A0A950LBK9-F1
#
_entry.id   AF-A0A950LBK9-F1
#
_cell.length_a   1.000
_cell.length_b   1.000
_cell.length_c   1.000
_cell.angle_alpha   90.00
_cell.angle_beta   90.00
_cell.angle_gamma   90.00
#
_symmetry.space_group_name_H-M   'P 1'
#
loop_
_entity.id
_entity.type
_entity.pdbx_description
1 polymer ?
#
loop_
_entity_poly.entity_id
_entity_poly.type
_entity_poly.pdbx_seq_one_letter_code
_entity_poly.pdbx_strand_id
1 'polypeptide(L)'
;MASAAKTVLILTPVKNAAGFLDTYFAGLDKLSYPASAISLGFLEGDSDDGTYDRIHNRLDDLRGRYASAEIWQKNFNFRIPGGLPRWTHAFQIPRRKILAKARNHLLFRALEDQDWVLWLDVDVIEYPADLIERLIASGRDIVHPHCVTRYCGPTYDLNAWRDHGRVHMDDLRGGLDLVRL
;
A
#
# COMPACT_ATOMS: atom_id res chain seq x y z
N MET A 1 28.21 14.51 -9.30
CA MET A 1 27.06 15.20 -8.67
C MET A 1 26.12 14.12 -8.17
N ALA A 2 25.75 14.11 -6.89
CA ALA A 2 24.72 13.20 -6.41
C ALA A 2 23.41 13.55 -7.14
N SER A 3 22.81 12.58 -7.84
CA SER A 3 21.47 12.76 -8.39
C SER A 3 20.53 13.14 -7.25
N ALA A 4 19.67 14.15 -7.45
CA ALA A 4 18.59 14.42 -6.51
C ALA A 4 17.77 13.13 -6.30
N ALA A 5 17.32 12.90 -5.07
CA ALA A 5 16.45 11.77 -4.76
C ALA A 5 15.16 11.87 -5.59
N LYS A 6 14.71 10.74 -6.12
CA LYS A 6 13.45 10.63 -6.87
C LYS A 6 12.26 10.88 -5.95
N THR A 7 11.24 11.58 -6.39
CA THR A 7 10.04 11.82 -5.57
C THR A 7 9.13 10.60 -5.58
N VAL A 8 8.55 10.26 -4.43
CA VAL A 8 7.73 9.05 -4.25
C VAL A 8 6.41 9.41 -3.58
N LEU A 9 5.30 9.01 -4.20
CA LEU A 9 3.97 9.12 -3.64
C LEU A 9 3.53 7.77 -3.06
N ILE A 10 3.36 7.68 -1.74
CA ILE A 10 2.81 6.49 -1.07
C ILE A 10 1.30 6.63 -0.97
N LEU A 11 0.56 5.70 -1.57
CA LEU A 11 -0.90 5.71 -1.60
C LEU A 11 -1.49 4.55 -0.80
N THR A 12 -2.39 4.89 0.12
CA THR A 12 -2.99 3.94 1.07
C THR A 12 -4.50 4.12 1.14
N PRO A 13 -5.30 3.31 0.43
CA PRO A 13 -6.74 3.25 0.66
C PRO A 13 -7.02 2.51 1.98
N VAL A 14 -7.85 3.10 2.85
CA VAL A 14 -8.16 2.56 4.18
C VAL A 14 -9.65 2.40 4.40
N LYS A 15 -10.02 1.31 5.08
CA LYS A 15 -11.37 1.04 5.57
C LYS A 15 -11.28 0.15 6.80
N ASN A 16 -11.80 0.61 7.92
CA ASN A 16 -11.73 -0.10 9.20
C ASN A 16 -10.31 -0.58 9.54
N ALA A 17 -9.36 0.37 9.50
CA ALA A 17 -7.94 0.14 9.65
C ALA A 17 -7.37 0.62 10.99
N ALA A 18 -8.21 1.07 11.94
CA ALA A 18 -7.74 1.69 13.18
C ALA A 18 -6.74 0.82 13.96
N GLY A 19 -6.92 -0.51 13.94
CA GLY A 19 -6.01 -1.46 14.60
C GLY A 19 -4.64 -1.64 13.94
N PHE A 20 -4.43 -1.15 12.72
CA PHE A 20 -3.16 -1.28 11.99
C PHE A 20 -2.35 0.03 11.96
N LEU A 21 -2.98 1.18 12.22
CA LEU A 21 -2.38 2.49 12.00
C LEU A 21 -1.07 2.70 12.77
N ASP A 22 -0.98 2.26 14.02
CA ASP A 22 0.23 2.43 14.82
C ASP A 22 1.42 1.67 14.20
N THR A 23 1.18 0.44 13.74
CA THR A 23 2.21 -0.37 13.08
C THR A 23 2.56 0.21 11.71
N TYR A 24 1.56 0.66 10.96
CA TYR A 24 1.74 1.30 9.65
C TYR A 24 2.62 2.56 9.75
N PHE A 25 2.31 3.48 10.67
CA PHE A 25 3.12 4.69 10.86
C PHE A 25 4.53 4.36 11.38
N ALA A 26 4.68 3.37 12.27
CA ALA A 26 6.00 2.91 12.69
C ALA A 26 6.81 2.27 11.53
N GLY A 27 6.14 1.67 10.55
CA GLY A 27 6.76 1.18 9.32
C GLY A 27 7.25 2.33 8.44
N LEU A 28 6.43 3.36 8.24
CA LEU A 28 6.83 4.55 7.47
C LEU A 28 8.03 5.25 8.11
N ASP A 29 8.02 5.39 9.43
CA ASP A 29 9.09 6.05 10.19
C ASP A 29 10.44 5.33 10.13
N LYS A 30 10.45 4.05 9.75
CA LYS A 30 11.66 3.24 9.58
C LYS A 30 12.26 3.34 8.18
N LEU A 31 11.57 3.92 7.20
CA LEU A 31 12.08 4.02 5.84
C LEU A 31 13.37 4.85 5.82
N SER A 32 14.41 4.35 5.16
CA SER A 32 15.68 5.07 4.99
C SER A 32 15.63 6.12 3.90
N TYR A 33 14.64 6.04 3.02
CA TYR A 33 14.45 6.99 1.94
C TYR A 33 14.14 8.41 2.49
N PRO A 34 14.69 9.49 1.90
CA PRO A 34 14.50 10.83 2.44
C PRO A 34 13.02 11.20 2.56
N ALA A 35 12.56 11.48 3.78
CA ALA A 35 11.14 11.80 4.03
C ALA A 35 10.68 13.05 3.25
N SER A 36 11.57 14.01 3.02
CA SER A 36 11.33 15.20 2.19
C SER A 36 11.13 14.90 0.69
N ALA A 37 11.39 13.67 0.25
CA ALA A 37 11.11 13.20 -1.11
C ALA A 37 9.86 12.30 -1.15
N ILE A 38 9.17 12.10 -0.02
CA ILE A 38 8.00 11.24 0.08
C ILE A 38 6.75 12.10 0.32
N SER A 39 5.73 11.88 -0.50
CA SER A 39 4.37 12.38 -0.30
C SER A 39 3.46 11.24 0.15
N LEU A 40 2.53 11.52 1.07
CA LEU A 40 1.58 10.54 1.59
C LEU A 40 0.15 10.89 1.18
N GLY A 41 -0.55 9.94 0.54
CA GLY A 41 -1.95 10.07 0.18
C GLY A 41 -2.80 8.96 0.80
N PHE A 42 -3.79 9.35 1.60
CA PHE A 42 -4.74 8.43 2.23
C PHE A 42 -6.15 8.64 1.66
N LEU A 43 -6.87 7.54 1.39
CA LEU A 43 -8.29 7.61 1.09
C LEU A 43 -9.06 6.72 2.05
N GLU A 44 -9.82 7.35 2.95
CA GLU A 44 -10.74 6.63 3.82
C GLU A 44 -12.09 6.45 3.12
N GLY A 45 -12.70 5.27 3.26
CA GLY A 45 -14.05 5.03 2.77
C GLY A 45 -14.82 3.99 3.57
N ASP A 46 -16.03 4.36 3.97
CA ASP A 46 -17.02 3.53 4.67
C ASP A 46 -16.52 2.94 6.02
N SER A 47 -15.62 3.62 6.74
CA SER A 47 -15.17 3.15 8.07
C SER A 47 -16.18 3.46 9.19
N ASP A 48 -16.17 2.65 10.24
CA ASP A 48 -16.97 2.83 11.46
C ASP A 48 -16.16 2.64 12.76
N ASP A 49 -14.83 2.61 12.68
CA ASP A 49 -13.90 2.36 13.79
C ASP A 49 -13.01 3.57 14.18
N GLY A 50 -13.31 4.76 13.62
CA GLY A 50 -12.52 5.97 13.83
C GLY A 50 -11.22 6.04 13.03
N THR A 51 -11.05 5.21 11.98
CA THR A 51 -9.87 5.25 11.10
C THR A 51 -9.56 6.66 10.57
N TYR A 52 -10.57 7.39 10.09
CA TYR A 52 -10.37 8.75 9.55
C TYR A 52 -9.76 9.69 10.59
N ASP A 53 -10.40 9.80 11.75
CA ASP A 53 -9.97 10.72 12.81
C ASP A 53 -8.55 10.41 13.30
N ARG A 54 -8.19 9.13 13.40
CA ARG A 54 -6.85 8.70 13.80
C ARG A 54 -5.77 9.12 12.81
N ILE A 55 -6.04 9.05 11.51
CA ILE A 55 -5.10 9.54 10.49
C ILE A 55 -5.10 11.07 10.48
N HIS A 56 -6.29 11.70 10.54
CA HIS A 56 -6.44 13.15 10.53
C HIS A 56 -5.65 13.82 11.66
N ASN A 57 -5.74 13.27 12.87
CA ASN A 57 -5.02 13.76 14.05
C ASN A 57 -3.49 13.65 13.95
N ARG A 58 -2.96 12.90 12.98
CA ARG A 58 -1.51 12.75 12.72
C ARG A 58 -1.02 13.61 11.57
N LEU A 59 -1.91 14.27 10.81
CA LEU A 59 -1.53 14.98 9.58
C LEU A 59 -0.51 16.08 9.81
N ASP A 60 -0.62 16.83 10.90
CA ASP A 60 0.30 17.94 11.16
C ASP A 60 1.72 17.43 11.46
N ASP A 61 1.85 16.36 12.24
CA ASP A 61 3.13 15.67 12.46
C ASP A 61 3.70 15.12 11.16
N LEU A 62 2.84 14.51 10.32
CA LEU A 62 3.25 13.96 9.02
C LEU A 62 3.71 15.07 8.07
N ARG A 63 3.00 16.19 8.00
CA ARG A 63 3.39 17.36 7.19
C ARG A 63 4.69 18.01 7.66
N GLY A 64 5.01 17.90 8.95
CA GLY A 64 6.29 18.34 9.49
C GLY A 64 7.48 17.45 9.09
N ARG A 65 7.23 16.23 8.60
CA ARG A 65 8.26 15.22 8.29
C ARG A 65 8.37 14.92 6.79
N TYR A 66 7.24 14.78 6.12
CA TYR A 66 7.12 14.36 4.73
C TYR A 66 6.96 15.57 3.80
N ALA A 67 7.19 15.38 2.50
CA ALA A 67 7.03 16.44 1.50
C ALA A 67 5.58 16.97 1.47
N SER A 68 4.61 16.06 1.56
CA SER A 68 3.20 16.36 1.78
C SER A 68 2.50 15.18 2.45
N ALA A 69 1.39 15.46 3.13
CA ALA A 69 0.50 14.43 3.66
C ALA A 69 -0.95 14.90 3.61
N GLU A 70 -1.80 14.11 2.95
CA GLU A 70 -3.21 14.40 2.74
C GLU A 70 -4.09 13.17 2.97
N ILE A 71 -5.29 13.41 3.48
CA ILE A 71 -6.35 12.41 3.60
C ILE A 71 -7.63 12.96 2.96
N TRP A 72 -8.30 12.11 2.21
CA TRP A 72 -9.63 12.37 1.69
C TRP A 72 -10.62 11.30 2.16
N GLN A 73 -11.90 11.63 2.13
CA GLN A 73 -12.98 10.67 2.36
C GLN A 73 -13.77 10.44 1.09
N LYS A 74 -14.01 9.16 0.78
CA LYS A 74 -14.95 8.75 -0.26
C LYS A 74 -15.70 7.49 0.15
N ASN A 75 -16.95 7.68 0.56
CA ASN A 75 -17.86 6.58 0.81
C ASN A 75 -18.38 5.99 -0.50
N PHE A 76 -18.28 4.67 -0.63
CA PHE A 76 -18.82 3.89 -1.74
C PHE A 76 -20.08 3.14 -1.33
N ASN A 77 -20.49 3.26 -0.06
CA ASN A 77 -21.69 2.67 0.53
C ASN A 77 -21.75 1.16 0.32
N PHE A 78 -20.60 0.49 0.40
CA PHE A 78 -20.53 -0.95 0.26
C PHE A 78 -20.20 -1.61 1.58
N ARG A 79 -21.10 -2.46 2.06
CA ARG A 79 -20.87 -3.28 3.25
C ARG A 79 -21.08 -4.73 2.88
N ILE A 80 -20.14 -5.58 3.31
CA ILE A 80 -20.36 -7.02 3.30
C ILE A 80 -21.29 -7.32 4.48
N PRO A 81 -22.34 -8.14 4.30
CA PRO A 81 -23.22 -8.51 5.40
C PRO A 81 -22.43 -9.06 6.59
N GLY A 82 -22.82 -8.66 7.81
CA GLY A 82 -22.18 -9.12 9.04
C GLY A 82 -22.19 -10.65 9.14
N GLY A 83 -21.11 -11.23 9.67
CA GLY A 83 -20.95 -12.68 9.80
C GLY A 83 -20.37 -13.38 8.57
N LEU A 84 -20.22 -12.70 7.42
CA LEU A 84 -19.57 -13.25 6.24
C LEU A 84 -18.11 -12.78 6.12
N PRO A 85 -17.15 -13.69 5.90
CA PRO A 85 -15.76 -13.29 5.70
C PRO A 85 -15.57 -12.41 4.48
N ARG A 86 -14.62 -11.47 4.54
CA ARG A 86 -14.31 -10.56 3.41
C ARG A 86 -13.80 -11.29 2.15
N TRP A 87 -13.35 -12.54 2.29
CA TRP A 87 -12.91 -13.42 1.21
C TRP A 87 -14.04 -14.26 0.59
N THR A 88 -15.29 -14.10 1.03
CA THR A 88 -16.45 -14.81 0.46
C THR A 88 -16.52 -14.58 -1.05
N HIS A 89 -16.55 -15.66 -1.83
CA HIS A 89 -16.42 -15.62 -3.29
C HIS A 89 -17.47 -14.72 -3.95
N ALA A 90 -18.73 -14.81 -3.51
CA ALA A 90 -19.85 -14.01 -4.03
C ALA A 90 -19.61 -12.49 -3.93
N PHE A 91 -18.81 -12.04 -2.97
CA PHE A 91 -18.53 -10.62 -2.74
C PHE A 91 -17.17 -10.17 -3.29
N GLN A 92 -16.33 -11.08 -3.80
CA GLN A 92 -15.01 -10.69 -4.33
C GLN A 92 -15.12 -9.72 -5.50
N ILE A 93 -15.93 -10.02 -6.51
CA ILE A 93 -16.05 -9.16 -7.70
C ILE A 93 -16.58 -7.77 -7.32
N PRO A 94 -17.71 -7.62 -6.59
CA PRO A 94 -18.16 -6.31 -6.13
C PRO A 94 -17.11 -5.56 -5.30
N ARG A 95 -16.49 -6.23 -4.32
CA ARG A 95 -15.46 -5.64 -3.45
C ARG A 95 -14.27 -5.12 -4.26
N ARG A 96 -13.77 -5.92 -5.21
CA ARG A 96 -12.65 -5.53 -6.08
C ARG A 96 -12.99 -4.38 -7.01
N LYS A 97 -14.24 -4.30 -7.52
CA LYS A 97 -14.71 -3.13 -8.29
C LYS A 97 -14.67 -1.84 -7.47
N ILE A 98 -15.05 -1.90 -6.20
CA ILE A 98 -15.01 -0.73 -5.32
C ILE A 98 -13.59 -0.36 -4.94
N LEU A 99 -12.74 -1.34 -4.63
CA LEU A 99 -11.32 -1.10 -4.37
C LEU A 99 -10.64 -0.44 -5.57
N ALA A 100 -10.96 -0.87 -6.80
CA ALA A 100 -10.47 -0.22 -8.01
C ALA A 100 -10.93 1.24 -8.12
N LYS A 101 -12.21 1.53 -7.84
CA LYS A 101 -12.72 2.91 -7.80
C LYS A 101 -12.03 3.77 -6.74
N ALA A 102 -11.79 3.21 -5.56
CA ALA A 102 -11.08 3.88 -4.46
C ALA A 102 -9.64 4.21 -4.86
N ARG A 103 -8.90 3.24 -5.41
CA ARG A 103 -7.52 3.44 -5.89
C ARG A 103 -7.46 4.49 -7.00
N ASN A 104 -8.37 4.44 -7.98
CA ASN A 104 -8.44 5.47 -9.01
C ASN A 104 -8.72 6.86 -8.41
N HIS A 105 -9.69 6.97 -7.51
CA HIS A 105 -10.02 8.25 -6.87
C HIS A 105 -8.83 8.83 -6.11
N LEU A 106 -8.15 7.99 -5.32
CA LEU A 106 -6.97 8.40 -4.55
C LEU A 106 -5.83 8.84 -5.48
N LEU A 107 -5.49 8.04 -6.48
CA LEU A 107 -4.43 8.36 -7.43
C LEU A 107 -4.69 9.70 -8.14
N PHE A 108 -5.89 9.91 -8.70
CA PHE A 108 -6.22 11.15 -9.41
C PHE A 108 -6.33 12.38 -8.49
N ARG A 109 -6.46 12.19 -7.18
CA ARG A 109 -6.45 13.28 -6.20
C ARG A 109 -5.04 13.66 -5.75
N ALA A 110 -4.17 12.67 -5.62
CA ALA A 110 -2.89 12.81 -4.94
C ALA A 110 -1.69 12.90 -5.89
N LEU A 111 -1.78 12.32 -7.09
CA LEU A 111 -0.67 12.32 -8.04
C LEU A 111 -0.51 13.69 -8.69
N GLU A 112 0.70 14.23 -8.58
CA GLU A 112 1.14 15.44 -9.25
C GLU A 112 2.28 15.09 -10.23
N ASP A 113 3.51 15.47 -9.91
CA ASP A 113 4.71 15.26 -10.71
C ASP A 113 5.69 14.23 -10.10
N GLN A 114 5.21 13.40 -9.16
CA GLN A 114 6.08 12.42 -8.49
C GLN A 114 6.64 11.38 -9.47
N ASP A 115 7.94 11.06 -9.31
CA ASP A 115 8.62 10.08 -10.18
C ASP A 115 8.08 8.65 -10.02
N TRP A 116 7.66 8.28 -8.80
CA TRP A 116 7.17 6.93 -8.47
C TRP A 116 5.92 6.95 -7.60
N VAL A 117 5.08 5.93 -7.77
CA VAL A 117 3.94 5.65 -6.88
C VAL A 117 4.13 4.30 -6.20
N LEU A 118 4.10 4.31 -4.87
CA LEU A 118 4.09 3.09 -4.05
C LEU A 118 2.69 2.87 -3.48
N TRP A 119 2.03 1.80 -3.94
CA TRP A 119 0.82 1.30 -3.29
C TRP A 119 1.20 0.47 -2.06
N LEU A 120 0.92 0.99 -0.88
CA LEU A 120 1.20 0.33 0.38
C LEU A 120 -0.12 0.09 1.11
N ASP A 121 -0.54 -1.18 1.20
CA ASP A 121 -1.75 -1.52 1.95
C ASP A 121 -1.46 -1.40 3.47
N VAL A 122 -2.42 -0.86 4.22
CA VAL A 122 -2.26 -0.54 5.65
C VAL A 122 -2.02 -1.77 6.55
N ASP A 123 -2.39 -2.97 6.08
CA ASP A 123 -2.22 -4.25 6.77
C ASP A 123 -0.86 -4.92 6.50
N VAL A 124 0.04 -4.28 5.76
CA VAL A 124 1.45 -4.70 5.63
C VAL A 124 2.23 -4.25 6.86
N ILE A 125 2.53 -5.18 7.76
CA ILE A 125 3.09 -4.88 9.09
C ILE A 125 4.63 -4.78 9.13
N GLU A 126 5.33 -5.29 8.10
CA GLU A 126 6.79 -5.36 8.11
C GLU A 126 7.36 -5.34 6.69
N TYR A 127 8.41 -4.55 6.50
CA TYR A 127 9.23 -4.45 5.30
C TYR A 127 10.60 -3.86 5.67
N PRO A 128 11.66 -4.08 4.87
CA PRO A 128 12.98 -3.55 5.18
C PRO A 128 13.00 -2.01 5.05
N ALA A 129 13.89 -1.36 5.80
CA ALA A 129 14.01 0.11 5.84
C ALA A 129 14.30 0.71 4.45
N ASP A 130 15.11 0.02 3.66
CA ASP A 130 15.52 0.38 2.31
C ASP A 130 14.56 -0.15 1.21
N LEU A 131 13.28 -0.34 1.56
CA LEU A 131 12.25 -0.83 0.64
C LEU A 131 12.19 -0.02 -0.66
N ILE A 132 12.11 1.31 -0.57
CA ILE A 132 11.92 2.18 -1.73
C ILE A 132 13.15 2.11 -2.65
N GLU A 133 14.33 2.17 -2.06
CA GLU A 133 15.62 2.05 -2.74
C GLU A 133 15.72 0.74 -3.51
N ARG A 134 15.35 -0.38 -2.87
CA ARG A 134 15.36 -1.72 -3.48
C ARG A 134 14.40 -1.81 -4.67
N LEU A 135 13.20 -1.24 -4.55
CA LEU A 135 12.20 -1.24 -5.63
C LEU A 135 12.67 -0.41 -6.83
N ILE A 136 13.18 0.81 -6.60
CA ILE A 136 13.71 1.67 -7.65
C ILE A 136 14.93 1.02 -8.33
N ALA A 137 15.82 0.40 -7.55
CA ALA A 137 17.02 -0.26 -8.05
C ALA A 137 16.74 -1.46 -8.97
N SER A 138 15.51 -2.01 -8.96
CA SER A 138 15.12 -3.07 -9.88
C SER A 138 15.15 -2.65 -11.36
N GLY A 139 15.06 -1.34 -11.64
CA GLY A 139 15.03 -0.79 -13.00
C GLY A 139 13.80 -1.22 -13.81
N ARG A 140 12.70 -1.62 -13.15
CA ARG A 140 11.44 -2.02 -13.79
C ARG A 140 10.38 -0.95 -13.62
N ASP A 141 9.49 -0.83 -14.60
CA ASP A 141 8.37 0.11 -14.56
C ASP A 141 7.34 -0.25 -13.48
N ILE A 142 7.14 -1.55 -13.23
CA ILE A 142 6.23 -2.08 -12.20
C ILE A 142 6.92 -3.21 -11.45
N VAL A 143 6.91 -3.12 -10.12
CA VAL A 143 7.45 -4.15 -9.22
C VAL A 143 6.38 -4.53 -8.21
N HIS A 144 6.19 -5.83 -8.00
CA HIS A 144 5.29 -6.36 -6.98
C HIS A 144 6.10 -7.16 -5.96
N PRO A 145 6.27 -6.64 -4.72
CA PRO A 145 6.93 -7.38 -3.66
C PRO A 145 6.19 -8.68 -3.30
N HIS A 146 6.95 -9.72 -2.91
CA HIS A 146 6.36 -10.97 -2.43
C HIS A 146 5.88 -10.84 -0.98
N CYS A 147 4.59 -10.55 -0.79
CA CYS A 147 3.99 -10.50 0.54
C CYS A 147 3.75 -11.91 1.10
N VAL A 148 4.27 -12.17 2.30
CA VAL A 148 4.22 -13.48 2.98
C VAL A 148 3.64 -13.33 4.39
N THR A 149 3.08 -14.41 4.92
CA THR A 149 2.51 -14.41 6.29
C THR A 149 3.55 -14.49 7.40
N ARG A 150 4.77 -14.93 7.07
CA ARG A 150 5.95 -14.97 7.92
C ARG A 150 7.19 -15.07 7.04
N TYR A 151 8.36 -14.74 7.58
CA TYR A 151 9.63 -14.92 6.88
C TYR A 151 9.78 -16.32 6.30
N CYS A 152 10.12 -16.39 5.01
CA CYS A 152 10.21 -17.65 4.24
C CYS A 152 8.92 -18.51 4.25
N GLY A 153 7.78 -17.94 4.65
CA GLY A 153 6.50 -18.63 4.78
C GLY A 153 5.66 -18.68 3.51
N PRO A 154 4.39 -19.10 3.61
CA PRO A 154 3.50 -19.13 2.45
C PRO A 154 3.18 -17.72 1.95
N THR A 155 2.95 -17.63 0.63
CA THR A 155 2.45 -16.43 -0.04
C THR A 155 1.13 -15.99 0.62
N TYR A 156 1.03 -14.72 1.00
CA TYR A 156 -0.22 -14.12 1.45
C TYR A 156 -1.00 -13.55 0.27
N ASP A 157 -0.32 -12.76 -0.58
CA ASP A 157 -0.94 -12.12 -1.73
C ASP A 157 -0.90 -13.01 -2.98
N LEU A 158 -2.02 -13.69 -3.24
CA LEU A 158 -2.18 -14.53 -4.44
C LEU A 158 -2.56 -13.74 -5.70
N ASN A 159 -2.55 -12.39 -5.67
CA ASN A 159 -2.83 -11.58 -6.87
C ASN A 159 -1.59 -11.43 -7.77
N ALA A 160 -0.40 -11.81 -7.28
CA ALA A 160 0.79 -12.00 -8.08
C ALA A 160 0.79 -13.42 -8.69
N TRP A 161 0.61 -13.51 -10.02
CA TRP A 161 0.65 -14.78 -10.73
C TRP A 161 1.01 -14.61 -12.21
N ARG A 162 1.43 -15.71 -12.84
CA ARG A 162 1.52 -15.87 -14.29
C ARG A 162 0.80 -17.14 -14.74
N ASP A 163 0.77 -17.37 -16.05
CA ASP A 163 0.09 -18.52 -16.66
C ASP A 163 -1.34 -18.71 -16.15
N HIS A 164 -2.15 -17.64 -16.27
CA HIS A 164 -3.57 -17.66 -15.91
C HIS A 164 -3.87 -18.10 -14.45
N GLY A 165 -2.97 -17.77 -13.51
CA GLY A 165 -3.16 -18.08 -12.10
C GLY A 165 -2.63 -19.45 -11.67
N ARG A 166 -1.84 -20.12 -12.52
CA ARG A 166 -1.26 -21.44 -12.22
C ARG A 166 0.09 -21.37 -11.53
N VAL A 167 0.80 -20.26 -11.69
CA VAL A 167 2.14 -20.06 -11.12
C VAL A 167 2.11 -18.81 -10.26
N HIS A 168 2.34 -18.98 -8.96
CA HIS A 168 2.38 -17.93 -7.95
C HIS A 168 3.82 -17.63 -7.51
N MET A 169 3.99 -16.60 -6.69
CA MET A 169 5.32 -16.13 -6.26
C MET A 169 6.11 -17.17 -5.44
N ASP A 170 5.43 -18.06 -4.71
CA ASP A 170 6.05 -19.17 -4.00
C ASP A 170 6.64 -20.23 -4.93
N ASP A 171 6.01 -20.48 -6.08
CA ASP A 171 6.55 -21.38 -7.12
C ASP A 171 7.83 -20.81 -7.75
N LEU A 172 8.02 -19.49 -7.69
CA LEU A 172 9.15 -18.78 -8.25
C LEU A 172 10.33 -18.61 -7.26
N ARG A 173 10.19 -19.06 -6.00
CA ARG A 173 11.25 -18.93 -4.99
C ARG A 173 12.55 -19.57 -5.47
N GLY A 174 13.63 -18.80 -5.40
CA GLY A 174 14.96 -19.26 -5.84
C GLY A 174 15.15 -19.28 -7.36
N GLY A 175 14.12 -18.93 -8.15
CA GLY A 175 14.21 -18.75 -9.59
C GLY A 175 14.96 -17.47 -9.99
N LEU A 176 15.43 -17.45 -11.23
CA LEU A 176 16.17 -16.32 -11.82
C LEU A 176 15.27 -15.08 -12.07
N ASP A 177 13.96 -15.28 -12.10
CA ASP A 177 12.97 -14.23 -12.40
C ASP A 177 12.67 -13.31 -11.21
N LEU A 178 13.08 -13.69 -9.99
CA LEU A 178 12.89 -12.85 -8.80
C LEU A 178 14.09 -11.92 -8.61
N VAL A 179 13.82 -10.62 -8.59
CA VAL A 179 14.79 -9.64 -8.08
C VAL A 179 15.01 -9.97 -6.61
N ARG A 180 16.21 -10.44 -6.26
CA ARG A 180 16.61 -10.55 -4.85
C ARG A 180 16.81 -9.13 -4.35
N LEU A 181 15.83 -8.65 -3.60
CA LEU A 181 15.89 -7.39 -2.89
C LEU A 181 16.83 -7.53 -1.71
#